data_AF-A0A357M8W8-F1
#
_entry.id   AF-A0A357M8W8-F1
#
_cell.length_a   1.000
_cell.length_b   1.000
_cell.length_c   1.000
_cell.angle_alpha   90.00
_cell.angle_beta   90.00
_cell.angle_gamma   90.00
#
_symmetry.space_group_name_H-M   'P 1'
#
loop_
_entity.id
_entity.type
_entity.pdbx_description
1 polymer ?
#
loop_
_entity_poly.entity_id
_entity_poly.type
_entity_poly.pdbx_seq_one_letter_code
_entity_poly.pdbx_strand_id
1 'polypeptide(L)'
;MKRMYLIYKTCMKANIASAITYRVNFILNSLIMLIGNVLFPLVTVFIYNSNASFEGWTFQEALLIQSVFILSTACAGIFFNGIMWNTMSHVVEGTLEVVLIKPTSSLFLLLARSFEFESIG
;
A
#
# COMPACT_ATOMS: atom_id res chain seq x y z
N MET A 1 21.92 -9.29 -9.36
CA MET A 1 21.36 -8.74 -8.10
C MET A 1 21.61 -7.25 -7.91
N LYS A 2 22.86 -6.74 -7.97
CA LYS A 2 23.16 -5.29 -7.83
C LYS A 2 22.35 -4.38 -8.78
N ARG A 3 22.18 -4.79 -10.04
CA ARG A 3 21.42 -4.05 -11.05
C ARG A 3 19.92 -3.93 -10.70
N MET A 4 19.29 -5.02 -10.25
CA MET A 4 17.87 -5.05 -9.87
C MET A 4 17.61 -4.11 -8.69
N TYR A 5 18.45 -4.15 -7.66
CA TYR A 5 18.36 -3.25 -6.52
C TYR A 5 18.46 -1.77 -6.93
N LEU A 6 19.40 -1.43 -7.82
CA LEU A 6 19.54 -0.05 -8.32
C LEU A 6 18.30 0.41 -9.09
N ILE A 7 17.73 -0.45 -9.95
CA ILE A 7 16.50 -0.16 -10.68
C ILE A 7 15.36 0.12 -9.70
N TYR A 8 15.16 -0.77 -8.72
CA TYR A 8 14.13 -0.61 -7.70
C TYR A 8 14.28 0.70 -6.92
N LYS A 9 15.49 1.00 -6.46
CA LYS A 9 15.77 2.25 -5.72
C LYS A 9 15.50 3.50 -6.56
N THR A 10 15.80 3.48 -7.84
CA THR A 10 15.54 4.61 -8.75
C THR A 10 14.04 4.78 -8.99
N CYS A 11 13.30 3.69 -9.23
CA CYS A 11 11.84 3.73 -9.38
C CYS A 11 11.16 4.22 -8.11
N MET A 12 11.58 3.73 -6.94
CA MET A 12 11.08 4.19 -5.64
C MET A 12 11.28 5.70 -5.46
N LYS A 13 12.47 6.22 -5.77
CA LYS A 13 12.73 7.67 -5.72
C LYS A 13 11.84 8.47 -6.67
N ALA A 14 11.65 7.97 -7.88
CA ALA A 14 10.79 8.63 -8.88
C ALA A 14 9.33 8.66 -8.42
N ASN A 15 8.81 7.57 -7.87
CA ASN A 15 7.44 7.50 -7.33
C ASN A 15 7.25 8.46 -6.15
N ILE A 16 8.19 8.49 -5.21
CA ILE A 16 8.15 9.42 -4.08
C ILE A 16 8.17 10.88 -4.57
N ALA A 17 9.03 11.20 -5.55
CA ALA A 17 9.08 12.54 -6.12
C ALA A 17 7.76 12.93 -6.82
N SER A 18 7.15 11.99 -7.55
CA SER A 18 5.85 12.19 -8.20
C SER A 18 4.74 12.42 -7.18
N ALA A 19 4.68 11.62 -6.11
CA ALA A 19 3.69 11.77 -5.04
C ALA A 19 3.81 13.14 -4.33
N ILE A 20 5.04 13.56 -4.00
CA ILE A 20 5.29 14.85 -3.34
C ILE A 20 4.99 16.05 -4.25
N THR A 21 5.05 15.86 -5.57
CA THR A 21 4.71 16.94 -6.53
C THR A 21 3.27 17.41 -6.32
N TYR A 22 2.34 16.48 -6.09
CA TYR A 22 0.94 16.78 -5.77
C TYR A 22 0.72 16.83 -4.26
N ARG A 23 1.35 17.79 -3.58
CA ARG A 23 1.35 17.91 -2.10
C ARG A 23 -0.04 17.80 -1.46
N VAL A 24 -1.07 18.39 -2.07
CA VAL A 24 -2.44 18.34 -1.54
C VAL A 24 -3.02 16.94 -1.69
N ASN A 25 -2.85 16.30 -2.85
CA ASN A 25 -3.29 14.93 -3.08
C ASN A 25 -2.59 13.96 -2.11
N PHE A 26 -1.28 14.14 -1.92
CA PHE A 26 -0.48 13.37 -0.99
C PHE A 26 -1.02 13.46 0.45
N ILE A 27 -1.27 14.68 0.95
CA ILE A 27 -1.80 14.90 2.29
C ILE A 27 -3.20 14.29 2.40
N LEU A 28 -4.10 14.56 1.45
CA LEU A 28 -5.46 14.04 1.47
C LEU A 28 -5.49 12.52 1.47
N ASN A 29 -4.74 11.87 0.58
CA ASN A 29 -4.71 10.41 0.48
C ASN A 29 -4.14 9.78 1.75
N SER A 30 -3.06 10.35 2.30
CA SER A 30 -2.48 9.90 3.57
C SER A 30 -3.47 10.04 4.74
N LEU A 31 -4.24 11.12 4.77
CA LEU A 31 -5.22 11.39 5.83
C LEU A 31 -6.43 10.45 5.72
N ILE A 32 -6.92 10.19 4.50
CA ILE A 32 -7.99 9.22 4.23
C ILE A 32 -7.56 7.81 4.67
N MET A 33 -6.37 7.39 4.28
CA MET A 33 -5.81 6.09 4.67
C MET A 33 -5.67 5.97 6.20
N LEU A 34 -5.11 7.00 6.85
CA LEU A 34 -4.95 7.03 8.31
C LEU A 34 -6.30 6.97 9.04
N ILE A 35 -7.29 7.74 8.61
CA ILE A 35 -8.64 7.67 9.18
C ILE A 35 -9.21 6.26 9.00
N GLY A 36 -9.08 5.66 7.82
CA GLY A 36 -9.55 4.30 7.55
C GLY A 36 -8.91 3.26 8.49
N ASN A 37 -7.59 3.34 8.67
CA ASN A 37 -6.85 2.43 9.54
C ASN A 37 -7.14 2.63 11.03
N VAL A 38 -7.47 3.85 11.47
CA VAL A 38 -7.83 4.15 12.87
C VAL A 38 -9.29 3.80 13.18
N LEU A 39 -10.20 3.93 12.21
CA LEU A 39 -11.62 3.61 12.41
C LEU A 39 -11.83 2.13 12.78
N PHE A 40 -11.07 1.21 12.18
CA PHE A 40 -11.17 -0.22 12.47
C PHE A 40 -10.91 -0.55 13.96
N PRO A 41 -9.78 -0.15 14.57
CA PRO A 41 -9.53 -0.32 16.00
C PRO A 41 -10.53 0.42 16.89
N LEU A 42 -10.98 1.60 16.46
CA LEU A 42 -11.91 2.41 17.22
C LEU A 42 -13.27 1.70 17.38
N VAL A 43 -13.75 1.03 16.32
CA VAL A 43 -14.95 0.19 16.38
C VAL A 43 -14.79 -0.95 17.40
N THR A 44 -13.62 -1.63 17.43
CA THR A 44 -13.33 -2.68 18.42
C THR A 44 -13.40 -2.12 19.85
N VAL A 45 -12.86 -0.92 20.09
CA VAL A 45 -12.94 -0.24 21.40
C VAL A 45 -14.39 0.06 21.80
N PHE A 46 -15.24 0.52 20.87
CA PHE A 46 -16.65 0.78 21.15
C PHE A 46 -17.42 -0.48 21.51
N ILE A 47 -17.17 -1.60 20.82
CA ILE A 47 -17.82 -2.89 21.08
C ILE A 47 -17.54 -3.35 22.52
N TYR A 48 -16.27 -3.40 22.92
CA TYR A 48 -15.88 -3.83 24.26
C TYR A 48 -16.35 -2.88 25.38
N ASN A 49 -16.52 -1.58 25.10
CA ASN A 49 -17.13 -0.63 26.05
C ASN A 49 -18.65 -0.82 26.21
N SER A 50 -19.33 -1.32 25.18
CA SER A 50 -20.79 -1.56 25.19
C SER A 50 -21.19 -2.85 25.92
N ASN A 51 -20.28 -3.47 26.68
CA ASN A 51 -20.47 -4.76 27.35
C ASN A 51 -20.70 -5.95 26.39
N ALA A 52 -20.54 -5.72 25.08
CA ALA A 52 -20.49 -6.74 24.05
C ALA A 52 -19.03 -7.18 23.92
N SER A 53 -18.75 -8.47 24.10
CA SER A 53 -17.42 -9.02 23.93
C SER A 53 -17.45 -10.08 22.85
N PHE A 54 -16.36 -10.21 22.11
CA PHE A 54 -16.17 -11.40 21.29
C PHE A 54 -15.98 -12.58 22.25
N GLU A 55 -16.88 -13.56 22.21
CA GLU A 55 -16.85 -14.71 23.13
C GLU A 55 -15.49 -15.41 23.05
N GLY A 56 -14.82 -15.55 24.21
CA GLY A 56 -13.52 -16.21 24.33
C GLY A 56 -12.29 -15.34 24.04
N TRP A 57 -12.46 -14.06 23.69
CA TRP A 57 -11.34 -13.15 23.39
C TRP A 57 -11.31 -11.94 24.32
N THR A 58 -10.16 -11.71 24.95
CA THR A 58 -9.90 -10.48 25.70
C THR A 58 -9.75 -9.30 24.74
N PHE A 59 -10.00 -8.09 25.25
CA PHE A 59 -9.82 -6.84 24.49
C PHE A 59 -8.42 -6.73 23.87
N GLN A 60 -7.40 -7.18 24.59
CA GLN A 60 -6.00 -7.13 24.14
C GLN A 60 -5.73 -8.10 22.99
N GLU A 61 -6.29 -9.32 23.04
CA GLU A 61 -6.08 -10.31 21.98
C GLU A 61 -6.79 -9.89 20.68
N ALA A 62 -8.00 -9.33 20.78
CA ALA A 62 -8.73 -8.80 19.63
C ALA A 62 -7.96 -7.66 18.95
N LEU A 63 -7.44 -6.72 19.73
CA LEU A 63 -6.59 -5.62 19.23
C LEU A 63 -5.30 -6.11 18.60
N LEU A 64 -4.67 -7.15 19.17
CA LEU A 64 -3.42 -7.70 18.66
C LEU A 64 -3.63 -8.31 17.27
N ILE A 65 -4.67 -9.14 17.11
CA ILE A 65 -5.03 -9.74 15.81
C ILE A 65 -5.32 -8.64 14.78
N GLN A 66 -6.10 -7.64 15.17
CA GLN A 66 -6.43 -6.52 14.30
C GLN A 66 -5.19 -5.73 13.89
N SER A 67 -4.27 -5.47 14.82
CA SER A 67 -3.02 -4.76 14.55
C SER A 67 -2.13 -5.53 13.58
N VAL A 68 -2.00 -6.84 13.76
CA VAL A 68 -1.25 -7.71 12.85
C VAL A 68 -1.89 -7.73 11.46
N PHE A 69 -3.22 -7.77 11.39
CA PHE A 69 -3.95 -7.71 10.12
C PHE A 69 -3.69 -6.39 9.39
N ILE A 70 -3.85 -5.25 10.08
CA ILE A 70 -3.61 -3.92 9.50
C ILE A 70 -2.16 -3.77 9.04
N LEU A 71 -1.17 -4.21 9.84
CA LEU A 71 0.23 -4.16 9.44
C LEU A 71 0.52 -5.02 8.21
N SER A 72 -0.06 -6.22 8.15
CA SER A 72 0.11 -7.12 7.02
C SER A 72 -0.53 -6.55 5.75
N THR A 73 -1.73 -5.99 5.84
CA THR A 73 -2.42 -5.40 4.69
C THR A 73 -1.76 -4.11 4.24
N ALA A 74 -1.28 -3.26 5.16
CA ALA A 74 -0.50 -2.06 4.82
C ALA A 74 0.82 -2.43 4.12
N CYS A 75 1.53 -3.43 4.63
CA CYS A 75 2.75 -3.93 3.99
C CYS A 75 2.45 -4.45 2.58
N ALA A 76 1.41 -5.28 2.42
CA ALA A 76 0.98 -5.75 1.10
C ALA A 76 0.55 -4.58 0.18
N GLY A 77 -0.11 -3.57 0.74
CA GLY A 77 -0.52 -2.34 0.07
C GLY A 77 0.63 -1.63 -0.62
N ILE A 78 1.69 -1.33 0.14
CA ILE A 78 2.86 -0.57 -0.31
C ILE A 78 3.62 -1.28 -1.46
N PHE A 79 3.74 -2.61 -1.39
CA PHE A 79 4.57 -3.37 -2.32
C PHE A 79 3.81 -3.93 -3.54
N PHE A 80 2.53 -4.28 -3.38
CA PHE A 80 1.81 -5.07 -4.39
C PHE A 80 0.56 -4.40 -4.94
N ASN A 81 -0.12 -3.51 -4.20
CA ASN A 81 -1.43 -3.01 -4.63
C ASN A 81 -1.36 -2.23 -5.96
N GLY A 82 -0.32 -1.41 -6.13
CA GLY A 82 -0.12 -0.65 -7.35
C GLY A 82 0.19 -1.50 -8.60
N ILE A 83 0.48 -2.80 -8.48
CA ILE A 83 0.86 -3.63 -9.65
C ILE A 83 -0.30 -3.80 -10.61
N MET A 84 -1.51 -3.99 -10.07
CA MET A 84 -2.71 -4.19 -10.86
C MET A 84 -3.08 -2.89 -11.58
N TRP A 85 -3.09 -1.77 -10.86
CA TRP A 85 -3.45 -0.47 -11.42
C TRP A 85 -2.44 0.00 -12.49
N ASN A 86 -1.14 -0.12 -12.20
CA ASN A 86 -0.09 0.27 -13.14
C ASN A 86 -0.04 -0.65 -14.38
N THR A 87 -0.37 -1.93 -14.24
CA THR A 87 -0.49 -2.81 -15.40
C THR A 87 -1.71 -2.43 -16.23
N MET A 88 -2.85 -2.17 -15.58
CA MET A 88 -4.08 -1.77 -16.26
C MET A 88 -3.92 -0.45 -17.01
N SER A 89 -3.29 0.56 -16.41
CA SER A 89 -3.00 1.83 -17.10
C SER A 89 -2.12 1.62 -18.32
N HIS A 90 -1.06 0.81 -18.22
CA HIS A 90 -0.21 0.47 -19.36
C HIS A 90 -0.94 -0.30 -20.47
N VAL A 91 -1.93 -1.12 -20.14
CA VAL A 91 -2.77 -1.81 -21.12
C VAL A 91 -3.71 -0.82 -21.81
N VAL A 92 -4.40 0.04 -21.04
CA VAL A 92 -5.37 1.01 -21.56
C VAL A 92 -4.69 2.07 -22.43
N GLU A 93 -3.51 2.56 -22.02
CA GLU A 93 -2.73 3.55 -22.75
C GLU A 93 -1.93 2.96 -23.93
N GLY A 94 -1.90 1.63 -24.06
CA GLY A 94 -1.10 0.94 -25.08
C GLY A 94 0.41 1.00 -24.85
N THR A 95 0.86 1.44 -23.67
CA THR A 95 2.29 1.61 -23.35
C THR A 95 2.94 0.37 -22.74
N LEU A 96 2.19 -0.74 -22.59
CA LEU A 96 2.71 -1.99 -22.05
C LEU A 96 3.87 -2.57 -22.89
N GLU A 97 3.87 -2.36 -24.19
CA GLU A 97 4.97 -2.78 -25.07
C GLU A 97 6.32 -2.18 -24.65
N VAL A 98 6.34 -0.93 -24.18
CA VAL A 98 7.55 -0.23 -23.72
C VAL A 98 8.13 -0.89 -22.46
N VAL A 99 7.27 -1.49 -21.64
CA VAL A 99 7.66 -2.26 -20.46
C VAL A 99 8.22 -3.62 -20.87
N LEU A 100 7.64 -4.26 -21.89
CA LEU A 100 8.03 -5.59 -22.39
C LEU A 100 9.36 -5.60 -23.13
N ILE A 101 9.69 -4.54 -23.89
CA ILE A 101 10.96 -4.47 -24.66
C ILE A 101 12.20 -4.20 -23.80
N LYS A 102 12.03 -3.81 -22.52
CA LYS A 102 13.16 -3.51 -21.64
C LYS A 102 13.90 -4.80 -21.26
N PRO A 103 15.24 -4.79 -21.17
CA PRO A 103 16.06 -5.99 -20.96
C PRO A 103 16.06 -6.43 -19.49
N THR A 104 14.90 -6.50 -18.84
CA THR A 104 14.69 -6.93 -17.44
C THR A 104 13.31 -7.58 -17.35
N SER A 105 13.10 -8.52 -16.42
CA SER A 105 11.80 -9.16 -16.24
C SER A 105 10.69 -8.11 -16.05
N SER A 106 9.68 -8.16 -16.92
CA SER A 106 8.60 -7.16 -16.97
C SER A 106 7.83 -7.09 -15.66
N LEU A 107 7.62 -8.23 -15.00
CA LEU A 107 6.96 -8.32 -13.70
C LEU A 107 7.72 -7.55 -12.60
N PHE A 108 9.05 -7.68 -12.56
CA PHE A 108 9.89 -6.92 -11.64
C PHE A 108 9.83 -5.42 -11.91
N LEU A 109 9.81 -5.02 -13.19
CA LEU A 109 9.76 -3.62 -13.56
C LEU A 109 8.42 -2.99 -13.20
N LEU A 110 7.31 -3.70 -13.43
CA LEU A 110 5.98 -3.30 -13.02
C LEU A 110 5.91 -3.15 -11.49
N LEU A 111 6.37 -4.16 -10.75
CA LEU A 111 6.41 -4.14 -9.29
C LEU A 111 7.25 -2.97 -8.75
N ALA A 112 8.45 -2.75 -9.31
CA ALA A 112 9.31 -1.64 -8.91
C ALA A 112 8.68 -0.25 -9.17
N ARG A 113 7.82 -0.15 -10.19
CA ARG A 113 7.11 1.08 -10.55
C ARG A 113 5.81 1.28 -9.76
N SER A 114 5.30 0.23 -9.13
CA SER A 114 4.09 0.22 -8.33
C SER A 114 4.29 0.56 -6.86
N PHE A 115 5.50 0.93 -6.46
CA PHE A 115 5.77 1.35 -5.08
C PHE A 115 5.01 2.65 -4.78
N GLU A 116 4.02 2.57 -3.91
CA GLU A 116 3.18 3.70 -3.50
C GLU A 116 3.43 4.03 -2.03
N PHE A 117 4.04 5.19 -1.78
CA PHE A 117 4.29 5.68 -0.43
C PHE A 117 3.01 6.22 0.25
N GLU A 118 1.99 6.56 -0.54
CA GLU A 118 0.72 7.11 -0.03
C GLU A 118 -0.08 6.08 0.78
N SER A 119 0.21 4.78 0.65
CA SER A 119 -0.46 3.70 1.38
C SER A 119 0.07 3.48 2.81
N ILE A 120 0.96 4.34 3.33
CA ILE A 120 1.53 4.23 4.69
C ILE A 120 0.61 4.82 5.78
N GLY A 121 -0.47 5.52 5.39
CA GLY A 121 -1.48 6.01 6.34
C GLY A 121 -2.28 4.89 6.96
#